data_AF-A0A242N6L5-F1
#
_entry.id   AF-A0A242N6L5-F1
#
_cell.length_a   1.000
_cell.length_b   1.000
_cell.length_c   1.000
_cell.angle_alpha   90.00
_cell.angle_beta   90.00
_cell.angle_gamma   90.00
#
_symmetry.space_group_name_H-M   'P 1'
#
loop_
_entity.id
_entity.type
_entity.pdbx_description
1 polymer ?
#
loop_
_entity_poly.entity_id
_entity_poly.type
_entity_poly.pdbx_seq_one_letter_code
_entity_poly.pdbx_strand_id
1 'polypeptide(L)'
;MVQAQQRPAVTAGYLSSEWDVTASYSNVQYIPGVGSTFRSQATFNTAGGVLRWNPIGQWAVAGGYSYTGATRSNGITSAAQYQQLTLTQFYLLSKRTGLYAVEAYQRANGKTPNGRQVIDATASIGNGFNNGPSSSRSQFGAGIGLIHNF
;
A
#
# COMPACT_ATOMS: atom_id res chain seq x y z
N MET A 1 -10.79 18.94 -21.82
CA MET A 1 -10.89 19.51 -20.46
C MET A 1 -10.24 18.53 -19.49
N VAL A 2 -9.34 19.03 -18.64
CA VAL A 2 -8.40 18.23 -17.84
C VAL A 2 -9.14 17.38 -16.79
N GLN A 3 -8.71 16.13 -16.66
CA GLN A 3 -9.18 15.20 -15.65
C GLN A 3 -8.85 15.77 -14.26
N ALA A 4 -9.86 16.22 -13.50
CA ALA A 4 -9.63 16.78 -12.17
C ALA A 4 -9.37 15.62 -11.19
N GLN A 5 -8.12 15.48 -10.77
CA GLN A 5 -7.71 14.52 -9.74
C GLN A 5 -7.21 15.29 -8.52
N GLN A 6 -7.72 14.95 -7.34
CA GLN A 6 -7.25 15.51 -6.07
C GLN A 6 -6.66 14.39 -5.22
N ARG A 7 -5.52 14.66 -4.56
CA ARG A 7 -4.76 13.66 -3.80
C ARG A 7 -4.15 14.22 -2.50
N PRO A 8 -4.91 14.87 -1.60
CA PRO A 8 -4.37 15.24 -0.31
C PRO A 8 -3.87 14.01 0.46
N ALA A 9 -2.71 14.15 1.08
CA ALA A 9 -2.11 13.17 1.96
C ALA A 9 -1.44 13.86 3.14
N VAL A 10 -1.45 13.21 4.29
CA VAL A 10 -0.78 13.64 5.51
C VAL A 10 -0.08 12.46 6.13
N THR A 11 1.11 12.69 6.67
CA THR A 11 1.88 11.71 7.44
C THR A 11 2.37 12.39 8.71
N ALA A 12 2.23 11.70 9.83
CA ALA A 12 2.76 12.11 11.11
C ALA A 12 3.54 10.94 11.72
N GLY A 13 4.50 11.23 12.58
CA GLY A 13 5.27 10.19 13.23
C GLY A 13 6.02 10.69 14.44
N TYR A 14 6.39 9.72 15.27
CA TYR A 14 7.28 9.88 16.39
C TYR A 14 8.51 9.02 16.14
N LEU A 15 9.70 9.61 16.27
CA LEU A 15 10.97 8.95 16.01
C LEU A 15 11.81 8.96 17.28
N SER A 16 12.47 7.85 17.56
CA SER A 16 13.41 7.73 18.69
C SER A 16 14.60 6.84 18.32
N SER A 17 15.51 6.62 19.26
CA SER A 17 16.67 5.73 19.03
C SER A 17 16.26 4.26 18.86
N GLU A 18 15.20 3.83 19.55
CA GLU A 18 14.80 2.42 19.62
C GLU A 18 13.50 2.13 18.87
N TRP A 19 12.58 3.10 18.81
CA TRP A 19 11.26 2.92 18.22
C TRP A 19 10.87 4.08 17.34
N ASP A 20 10.34 3.77 16.16
CA ASP A 20 9.69 4.75 15.30
C ASP A 20 8.27 4.32 15.00
N VAL A 21 7.36 5.28 15.09
CA VAL A 21 5.97 5.08 14.75
C VAL A 21 5.59 6.12 13.72
N THR A 22 5.07 5.70 12.59
CA THR A 22 4.53 6.60 11.58
C THR A 22 3.12 6.19 11.23
N ALA A 23 2.27 7.18 10.96
CA ALA A 23 0.91 7.01 10.49
C ALA A 23 0.69 7.93 9.30
N SER A 24 -0.06 7.45 8.31
CA SER A 24 -0.37 8.19 7.10
C SER A 24 -1.84 8.04 6.76
N TYR A 25 -2.40 9.10 6.17
CA TYR A 25 -3.72 9.11 5.60
C TYR A 25 -3.70 9.84 4.27
N SER A 26 -4.43 9.32 3.28
CA SER A 26 -4.63 9.98 2.00
C SER A 26 -6.05 9.80 1.50
N ASN A 27 -6.51 10.79 0.74
CA ASN A 27 -7.79 10.78 0.07
C ASN A 27 -7.55 11.09 -1.41
N VAL A 28 -7.81 10.13 -2.28
CA VAL A 28 -7.61 10.26 -3.73
C VAL A 28 -8.96 10.26 -4.42
N GLN A 29 -9.28 11.35 -5.11
CA GLN A 29 -10.56 11.53 -5.80
C GLN A 29 -10.34 11.51 -7.30
N TYR A 30 -11.11 10.66 -7.98
CA TYR A 30 -11.24 10.63 -9.43
C TYR A 30 -12.57 11.27 -9.80
N ILE A 31 -12.51 12.48 -10.34
CA ILE A 31 -13.69 13.27 -10.72
C ILE A 31 -14.03 12.98 -12.20
N PRO A 32 -15.31 12.77 -12.55
CA PRO A 32 -15.73 12.59 -13.94
C PRO A 32 -15.31 13.77 -14.82
N GLY A 33 -14.84 13.47 -16.04
CA GLY A 33 -14.42 14.46 -17.02
C GLY A 33 -14.50 13.88 -18.43
N VAL A 34 -14.41 14.73 -19.45
CA VAL A 34 -14.48 14.33 -20.87
C VAL A 34 -13.24 13.48 -21.21
N GLY A 35 -13.35 12.15 -21.08
CA GLY A 35 -12.25 11.19 -21.20
C GLY A 35 -12.07 10.24 -20.00
N SER A 36 -12.81 10.43 -18.90
CA SER A 36 -12.79 9.54 -17.74
C SER A 36 -13.73 8.34 -17.95
N THR A 37 -13.27 7.14 -17.59
CA THR A 37 -14.15 5.95 -17.50
C THR A 37 -15.07 6.00 -16.28
N PHE A 38 -14.83 6.94 -15.34
CA PHE A 38 -15.68 7.16 -14.18
C PHE A 38 -16.88 8.06 -14.54
N ARG A 39 -18.10 7.55 -14.32
CA ARG A 39 -19.38 8.27 -14.56
C ARG A 39 -19.85 9.03 -13.32
N SER A 40 -19.39 8.64 -12.13
CA SER A 40 -19.57 9.33 -10.86
C SER A 40 -18.22 9.44 -10.16
N GLN A 41 -18.04 10.41 -9.26
CA GLN A 41 -16.81 10.55 -8.48
C GLN A 41 -16.50 9.26 -7.71
N ALA A 42 -15.26 8.78 -7.84
CA ALA A 42 -14.73 7.65 -7.07
C ALA A 42 -13.63 8.14 -6.14
N THR A 43 -13.77 7.89 -4.85
CA THR A 43 -12.82 8.33 -3.83
C THR A 43 -12.19 7.12 -3.17
N PHE A 44 -10.87 7.11 -3.07
CA PHE A 44 -10.10 6.08 -2.38
C PHE A 44 -9.48 6.71 -1.14
N ASN A 45 -9.81 6.17 0.03
CA ASN A 45 -9.25 6.58 1.30
C ASN A 45 -8.25 5.53 1.74
N THR A 46 -6.99 5.92 1.93
CA THR A 46 -5.95 5.02 2.44
C THR A 46 -5.47 5.51 3.79
N ALA A 47 -5.50 4.64 4.79
CA ALA A 47 -4.91 4.88 6.10
C ALA A 47 -3.91 3.76 6.38
N GLY A 48 -2.75 4.10 6.95
CA GLY A 48 -1.77 3.09 7.31
C GLY A 48 -0.80 3.57 8.36
N GLY A 49 -0.13 2.62 9.00
CA GLY A 49 0.90 2.90 9.98
C GLY A 49 2.04 1.89 9.90
N VAL A 50 3.21 2.34 10.36
CA VAL A 50 4.43 1.53 10.43
C VAL A 50 5.04 1.72 11.80
N LEU A 51 5.39 0.60 12.43
CA LEU A 51 6.20 0.53 13.64
C LEU A 51 7.56 -0.05 13.26
N ARG A 52 8.63 0.67 13.57
CA ARG A 52 10.01 0.16 13.54
C ARG A 52 10.52 0.00 14.95
N TRP A 53 11.21 -1.10 15.20
CA TRP A 53 11.86 -1.42 16.45
C TRP A 53 13.30 -1.85 16.21
N ASN A 54 14.21 -1.27 16.97
CA ASN A 54 15.63 -1.60 16.99
C ASN A 54 15.99 -2.21 18.35
N PRO A 55 15.67 -3.50 18.60
CA PRO A 55 15.89 -4.15 19.90
C PRO A 55 17.35 -4.14 20.36
N ILE A 56 18.27 -4.28 19.41
CA ILE A 56 19.71 -4.29 19.62
C ILE A 56 20.36 -3.61 18.41
N GLY A 57 21.51 -2.96 18.58
CA GLY A 57 22.13 -2.14 17.52
C GLY A 57 22.45 -2.85 16.19
N GLN A 58 22.34 -4.18 16.13
CA GLN A 58 22.53 -4.96 14.91
C GLN A 58 21.21 -5.40 14.24
N TRP A 59 20.07 -5.30 14.92
CA TRP A 59 18.77 -5.72 14.40
C TRP A 59 17.79 -4.56 14.32
N ALA A 60 17.06 -4.49 13.22
CA ALA A 60 15.88 -3.66 13.09
C ALA A 60 14.74 -4.49 12.50
N VAL A 61 13.55 -4.33 13.06
CA VAL A 61 12.33 -4.98 12.59
C VAL A 61 11.28 -3.91 12.38
N ALA A 62 10.61 -3.92 11.23
CA ALA A 62 9.52 -3.01 10.94
C ALA A 62 8.28 -3.79 10.50
N GLY A 63 7.14 -3.45 11.09
CA GLY A 63 5.83 -3.96 10.71
C GLY A 63 4.96 -2.81 10.25
N GLY A 64 4.23 -3.01 9.16
CA GLY A 64 3.33 -2.03 8.59
C GLY A 64 1.98 -2.62 8.24
N TYR A 65 0.93 -1.82 8.40
CA TYR A 65 -0.40 -2.15 7.93
C TYR A 65 -1.01 -0.95 7.22
N SER A 66 -1.68 -1.20 6.10
CA SER A 66 -2.46 -0.18 5.40
C SER A 66 -3.80 -0.74 4.95
N TYR A 67 -4.82 0.12 5.04
CA TYR A 67 -6.16 -0.12 4.57
C TYR A 67 -6.52 0.93 3.53
N THR A 68 -6.99 0.49 2.36
CA THR A 68 -7.56 1.36 1.33
C THR A 68 -9.01 0.98 1.10
N GLY A 69 -9.92 1.94 1.24
CA GLY A 69 -11.34 1.77 0.94
C GLY A 69 -11.79 2.70 -0.18
N ALA A 70 -12.44 2.14 -1.20
CA ALA A 70 -13.11 2.90 -2.24
C ALA A 70 -14.53 3.31 -1.81
N THR A 71 -15.01 4.46 -2.27
CA THR A 71 -16.42 4.83 -2.17
C THR A 71 -17.22 4.12 -3.24
N ARG A 72 -18.52 3.90 -2.94
CA ARG A 72 -19.47 3.40 -3.92
C ARG A 72 -19.56 4.39 -5.09
N SER A 73 -19.32 3.91 -6.30
CA SER A 73 -19.35 4.70 -7.53
C SER A 73 -19.71 3.80 -8.71
N ASN A 74 -20.21 4.38 -9.80
CA ASN A 74 -20.52 3.66 -11.05
C ASN A 74 -21.40 2.39 -10.88
N GLY A 75 -22.38 2.41 -9.96
CA GLY A 75 -23.27 1.28 -9.71
C GLY A 75 -22.70 0.17 -8.81
N ILE A 76 -21.52 0.39 -8.20
CA ILE A 76 -20.92 -0.57 -7.28
C ILE A 76 -21.56 -0.47 -5.89
N THR A 77 -22.21 -1.55 -5.45
CA THR A 77 -22.82 -1.67 -4.11
C THR A 77 -21.84 -2.18 -3.06
N SER A 78 -20.87 -3.02 -3.46
CA SER A 78 -19.77 -3.53 -2.63
C SER A 78 -18.44 -2.99 -3.15
N ALA A 79 -18.04 -1.82 -2.64
CA ALA A 79 -16.86 -1.10 -3.11
C ALA A 79 -15.56 -1.82 -2.73
N ALA A 80 -14.53 -1.66 -3.57
CA ALA A 80 -13.23 -2.29 -3.37
C ALA A 80 -12.59 -1.86 -2.04
N GLN A 81 -12.02 -2.83 -1.35
CA GLN A 81 -11.23 -2.63 -0.13
C GLN A 81 -9.94 -3.44 -0.23
N TYR A 82 -8.84 -2.86 0.25
CA TYR A 82 -7.53 -3.49 0.21
C TYR A 82 -6.91 -3.40 1.59
N GLN A 83 -6.46 -4.54 2.11
CA GLN A 83 -5.73 -4.65 3.37
C GLN A 83 -4.34 -5.18 3.04
N GLN A 84 -3.30 -4.39 3.30
CA GLN A 84 -1.92 -4.78 3.05
C GLN A 84 -1.14 -4.78 4.36
N LEU A 85 -0.47 -5.89 4.63
CA LEU A 85 0.49 -6.07 5.71
C LEU A 85 1.89 -6.16 5.10
N THR A 86 2.85 -5.51 5.74
CA THR A 86 4.26 -5.56 5.37
C THR A 86 5.09 -5.87 6.60
N LEU A 87 6.06 -6.74 6.46
CA LEU A 87 7.04 -7.07 7.47
C LEU A 87 8.43 -6.89 6.86
N THR A 88 9.35 -6.36 7.64
CA THR A 88 10.72 -6.12 7.21
C THR A 88 11.64 -6.43 8.37
N GLN A 89 12.65 -7.26 8.13
CA GLN A 89 13.70 -7.56 9.07
C GLN A 89 15.03 -7.14 8.45
N PHE A 90 15.85 -6.49 9.26
CA PHE A 90 17.14 -5.99 8.85
C PHE A 90 18.18 -6.41 9.89
N TYR A 91 19.31 -6.91 9.40
CA TYR A 91 20.42 -7.37 10.23
C TYR A 91 21.73 -6.80 9.72
N LEU A 92 22.47 -6.10 10.57
CA LEU A 92 23.80 -5.58 10.27
C LEU A 92 24.84 -6.68 10.53
N LEU A 93 25.48 -7.15 9.46
CA LEU A 93 26.68 -7.99 9.54
C LEU A 93 27.92 -7.16 9.95
N SER A 94 27.95 -5.88 9.58
CA SER A 94 28.98 -4.91 9.97
C SER A 94 28.42 -3.49 9.89
N LYS A 95 29.25 -2.48 10.19
CA LYS A 95 28.90 -1.06 9.96
C LYS A 95 28.60 -0.73 8.49
N ARG A 96 29.03 -1.59 7.56
CA ARG A 96 28.95 -1.39 6.11
C ARG A 96 28.06 -2.40 5.41
N THR A 97 27.86 -3.59 5.98
CA THR A 97 27.11 -4.67 5.34
C THR A 97 25.87 -5.01 6.15
N GLY A 98 24.71 -5.06 5.50
CA GLY A 98 23.46 -5.51 6.09
C GLY A 98 22.74 -6.52 5.20
N LEU A 99 22.02 -7.45 5.83
CA LEU A 99 21.05 -8.33 5.21
C LEU A 99 19.65 -7.83 5.52
N TYR A 100 18.74 -8.01 4.58
CA TYR A 100 17.34 -7.68 4.81
C TYR A 100 16.40 -8.68 4.16
N ALA A 101 15.25 -8.84 4.79
CA ALA A 101 14.12 -9.58 4.29
C ALA A 101 12.88 -8.67 4.35
N VAL A 102 12.03 -8.78 3.35
CA VAL A 102 10.76 -8.04 3.26
C VAL A 102 9.69 -9.02 2.82
N GLU A 103 8.62 -9.11 3.59
CA GLU A 103 7.40 -9.81 3.22
C GLU A 103 6.24 -8.83 3.12
N ALA A 104 5.36 -9.10 2.17
CA ALA A 104 4.14 -8.34 2.00
C ALA A 104 2.98 -9.28 1.66
N TYR A 105 1.84 -8.98 2.24
CA TYR A 105 0.59 -9.69 1.98
C TYR A 105 -0.50 -8.66 1.74
N GLN A 106 -1.27 -8.83 0.67
CA GLN A 106 -2.44 -8.02 0.42
C GLN A 106 -3.66 -8.88 0.19
N ARG A 107 -4.78 -8.48 0.79
CA ARG A 107 -6.11 -9.01 0.51
C ARG A 107 -7.04 -7.93 -0.01
N ALA A 108 -7.62 -8.17 -1.16
CA ALA A 108 -8.64 -7.38 -1.81
C ALA A 108 -10.05 -7.96 -1.56
N ASN A 109 -11.00 -7.10 -1.26
CA ASN A 109 -12.41 -7.44 -1.08
C ASN A 109 -13.28 -6.50 -1.91
N GLY A 110 -14.53 -6.88 -2.15
CA GLY A 110 -15.47 -6.09 -2.93
C GLY A 110 -15.18 -6.13 -4.43
N LYS A 111 -15.67 -5.09 -5.13
CA LYS A 111 -15.69 -4.97 -6.58
C LYS A 111 -15.09 -3.64 -7.03
N THR A 112 -14.48 -3.63 -8.22
CA THR A 112 -13.88 -2.44 -8.84
C THR A 112 -14.32 -2.31 -10.31
N PRO A 113 -14.39 -1.10 -10.89
CA PRO A 113 -14.66 -0.94 -12.31
C PRO A 113 -13.48 -1.41 -13.16
N ASN A 114 -13.75 -2.14 -14.24
CA ASN A 114 -12.84 -2.39 -15.34
C ASN A 114 -13.51 -1.98 -16.66
N GLY A 115 -13.21 -0.76 -17.11
CA GLY A 115 -13.92 -0.14 -18.24
C GLY A 115 -15.41 0.03 -17.94
N ARG A 116 -16.27 -0.69 -18.67
CA ARG A 116 -17.74 -0.68 -18.48
C ARG A 116 -18.26 -1.78 -17.55
N GLN A 117 -17.41 -2.70 -17.11
CA GLN A 117 -17.80 -3.85 -16.31
C GLN A 117 -17.40 -3.67 -14.84
N VAL A 118 -18.13 -4.32 -13.94
CA VAL A 118 -17.80 -4.40 -12.51
C VAL A 118 -17.23 -5.79 -12.25
N ILE A 119 -15.95 -5.84 -11.83
CA ILE A 119 -15.22 -7.09 -11.58
C ILE A 119 -14.83 -7.21 -10.11
N ASP A 120 -14.39 -8.39 -9.70
CA ASP A 120 -13.79 -8.57 -8.37
C ASP A 120 -12.50 -7.77 -8.23
N ALA A 121 -12.36 -7.10 -7.09
CA ALA A 121 -11.11 -6.47 -6.73
C ALA A 121 -10.04 -7.56 -6.50
N THR A 122 -8.91 -7.44 -7.18
CA THR A 122 -7.77 -8.34 -7.09
C THR A 122 -6.62 -7.69 -6.32
N ALA A 123 -5.77 -8.51 -5.70
CA ALA A 123 -4.62 -7.99 -4.95
C ALA A 123 -3.44 -7.66 -5.89
N SER A 124 -2.77 -6.53 -5.63
CA SER A 124 -1.50 -6.14 -6.24
C SER A 124 -0.63 -5.47 -5.17
N ILE A 125 0.48 -6.11 -4.79
CA ILE A 125 1.41 -5.60 -3.77
C ILE A 125 2.32 -4.57 -4.43
N GLY A 126 1.96 -3.29 -4.34
CA GLY A 126 2.80 -2.18 -4.81
C GLY A 126 3.06 -2.12 -6.32
N ASN A 127 3.72 -1.05 -6.76
CA ASN A 127 3.88 -0.75 -8.17
C ASN A 127 4.75 -1.76 -8.95
N GLY A 128 5.66 -2.45 -8.26
CA GLY A 128 6.49 -3.51 -8.85
C GLY A 128 5.69 -4.72 -9.33
N PHE A 129 4.47 -4.92 -8.80
CA PHE A 129 3.57 -6.01 -9.16
C PHE A 129 2.29 -5.52 -9.86
N ASN A 130 2.23 -4.24 -10.27
CA ASN A 130 1.10 -3.70 -11.05
C ASN A 130 0.96 -4.36 -12.43
N ASN A 131 2.07 -4.86 -12.99
CA ASN A 131 2.07 -5.59 -14.27
C ASN A 131 1.80 -7.10 -14.11
N GLY A 132 1.68 -7.58 -12.87
CA GLY A 132 1.35 -8.96 -12.52
C GLY A 132 0.42 -9.02 -11.31
N PRO A 133 -0.78 -8.40 -11.39
CA PRO A 133 -1.75 -8.49 -10.30
C PRO A 133 -2.16 -9.95 -10.11
N SER A 134 -2.46 -10.32 -8.87
CA SER A 134 -2.97 -11.66 -8.59
C SER A 134 -4.25 -11.92 -9.38
N SER A 135 -4.42 -13.14 -9.88
CA SER A 135 -5.70 -13.62 -10.42
C SER A 135 -6.76 -13.86 -9.33
N SER A 136 -6.37 -13.69 -8.06
CA SER A 136 -7.21 -13.89 -6.88
C SER A 136 -7.30 -12.63 -6.01
N ARG A 137 -8.13 -12.73 -4.97
CA ARG A 137 -8.31 -11.72 -3.93
C ARG A 137 -7.10 -11.56 -3.01
N SER A 138 -6.12 -12.45 -3.07
CA SER A 138 -4.95 -12.42 -2.19
C SER A 138 -3.66 -12.49 -2.99
N GLN A 139 -2.64 -11.78 -2.53
CA GLN A 139 -1.28 -11.87 -3.04
C GLN A 139 -0.31 -11.88 -1.85
N PHE A 140 0.74 -12.69 -1.97
CA PHE A 140 1.88 -12.70 -1.06
C PHE A 140 3.14 -12.50 -1.90
N GLY A 141 4.06 -11.70 -1.40
CA GLY A 141 5.38 -11.48 -1.99
C GLY A 141 6.42 -11.44 -0.89
N ALA A 142 7.59 -11.99 -1.17
CA ALA A 142 8.74 -11.92 -0.28
C ALA A 142 10.01 -11.66 -1.09
N GLY A 143 10.97 -10.98 -0.47
CA GLY A 143 12.27 -10.71 -1.05
C GLY A 143 13.33 -10.65 0.03
N ILE A 144 14.52 -11.12 -0.31
CA ILE A 144 15.71 -11.00 0.53
C ILE A 144 16.79 -10.26 -0.24
N GLY A 145 17.65 -9.55 0.46
CA GLY A 145 18.73 -8.79 -0.17
C GLY A 145 19.87 -8.49 0.78
N LEU A 146 20.93 -7.95 0.20
CA LEU A 146 22.12 -7.50 0.89
C LEU A 146 22.41 -6.06 0.46
N ILE A 147 22.77 -5.22 1.41
CA ILE A 147 23.26 -3.86 1.17
C ILE A 147 24.70 -3.75 1.67
N HIS A 148 25.57 -3.13 0.87
CA HIS A 148 26.96 -2.85 1.23
C HIS A 148 27.34 -1.39 0.93
N ASN A 149 27.82 -0.68 1.94
CA ASN A 149 28.21 0.72 1.86
C ASN A 149 29.75 0.85 1.87
N PHE A 150 30.33 1.36 0.77
CA PHE A 150 31.78 1.52 0.59
C PHE A 150 32.38 2.71 1.34
#